data_AF-A0A3C2D367-F1
#
_entry.id   AF-A0A3C2D367-F1
#
_cell.length_a   1.000
_cell.length_b   1.000
_cell.length_c   1.000
_cell.angle_alpha   90.00
_cell.angle_beta   90.00
_cell.angle_gamma   90.00
#
_symmetry.space_group_name_H-M   'P 1'
#
loop_
_entity.id
_entity.type
_entity.pdbx_description
1 polymer ?
#
loop_
_entity_poly.entity_id
_entity_poly.type
_entity_poly.pdbx_seq_one_letter_code
_entity_poly.pdbx_strand_id
1 'polypeptide(L)' 'MATVTVKINTRTRKTQYLLGLISEIAKNDKNVEIIGQEESPYNPEFVLKIQKSRASKGKVIKTEDLWK' A
#
# COMPACT_ATOMS: atom_id res chain seq x y z
N MET A 1 -17.46 9.82 21.36
CA MET A 1 -16.73 8.82 20.55
C MET A 1 -17.73 7.82 20.03
N ALA A 2 -17.77 7.58 18.72
CA ALA A 2 -18.65 6.60 18.10
C ALA A 2 -17.79 5.63 17.30
N THR A 3 -18.00 4.33 17.49
CA THR A 3 -17.22 3.28 16.82
C THR A 3 -18.11 2.58 15.81
N VAL A 4 -17.68 2.58 14.55
CA VAL A 4 -18.37 1.87 13.46
C VAL A 4 -17.51 0.67 13.07
N THR A 5 -18.07 -0.53 13.20
CA THR A 5 -17.42 -1.77 12.74
C THR A 5 -18.01 -2.19 11.41
N VAL A 6 -17.17 -2.32 10.38
CA VAL A 6 -17.59 -2.69 9.04
C VAL A 6 -16.96 -4.03 8.65
N LYS A 7 -17.80 -5.06 8.43
CA LYS A 7 -17.34 -6.35 7.90
C LYS A 7 -17.38 -6.31 6.37
N ILE A 8 -16.20 -6.37 5.74
CA ILE A 8 -16.05 -6.33 4.29
C ILE A 8 -15.33 -7.56 3.75
N ASN A 9 -15.76 -8.06 2.59
CA ASN A 9 -15.07 -9.11 1.86
C ASN A 9 -13.99 -8.51 0.97
N THR A 10 -12.71 -8.66 1.31
CA THR A 10 -11.56 -8.05 0.60
C THR A 10 -11.29 -8.63 -0.81
N ARG A 11 -12.03 -9.66 -1.24
CA ARG A 11 -11.86 -10.27 -2.58
C ARG A 11 -12.48 -9.44 -3.71
N THR A 12 -13.36 -8.49 -3.40
CA THR A 12 -14.02 -7.68 -4.42
C THR A 12 -13.27 -6.37 -4.67
N ARG A 13 -13.25 -5.88 -5.92
CA ARG A 13 -12.61 -4.59 -6.23
C ARG A 13 -13.21 -3.43 -5.43
N LYS A 14 -14.54 -3.40 -5.29
CA LYS A 14 -15.25 -2.30 -4.60
C LYS A 14 -14.84 -2.17 -3.13
N THR A 15 -14.72 -3.29 -2.43
CA THR A 15 -14.30 -3.30 -1.02
C THR A 15 -12.82 -2.95 -0.86
N GLN A 16 -11.96 -3.33 -1.81
CA GLN A 16 -10.56 -2.89 -1.83
C GLN A 16 -10.44 -1.37 -2.01
N TYR A 17 -11.23 -0.78 -2.91
CA TYR A 17 -11.27 0.69 -3.05
C TYR A 17 -11.74 1.39 -1.78
N LEU A 18 -12.78 0.88 -1.13
CA LEU A 18 -13.26 1.42 0.15
C LEU A 18 -12.17 1.37 1.23
N LEU A 19 -11.48 0.23 1.35
CA LEU A 19 -10.37 0.05 2.30
C LEU A 19 -9.22 1.03 2.02
N GLY A 20 -8.88 1.24 0.74
CA GLY A 20 -7.88 2.21 0.32
C GLY A 20 -8.26 3.65 0.68
N LEU A 21 -9.52 4.02 0.46
CA LEU A 21 -10.03 5.35 0.79
C LEU A 21 -10.02 5.61 2.30
N ILE A 22 -10.49 4.65 3.10
CA ILE A 22 -10.44 4.73 4.58
C ILE A 22 -8.98 4.84 5.05
N SER A 23 -8.07 4.05 4.46
CA SER A 23 -6.62 4.10 4.77
C SER A 23 -6.00 5.45 4.44
N GLU A 24 -6.38 6.08 3.34
CA GLU A 24 -5.84 7.38 2.94
C GLU A 24 -6.38 8.53 3.81
N ILE A 25 -7.63 8.44 4.25
CA ILE A 25 -8.21 9.37 5.23
C ILE A 25 -7.46 9.23 6.56
N ALA A 26 -7.29 8.00 7.07
CA ALA A 26 -6.60 7.75 8.35
C ALA A 26 -5.14 8.24 8.37
N LYS A 27 -4.44 8.25 7.22
CA LYS A 27 -3.09 8.82 7.12
C LYS A 27 -3.05 10.35 7.26
N ASN A 28 -4.08 11.03 6.76
CA ASN A 28 -4.11 12.50 6.65
C ASN A 28 -4.92 13.17 7.78
N ASP A 29 -5.85 12.44 8.39
CA ASP A 29 -6.74 12.95 9.44
C ASP A 29 -6.56 12.14 10.74
N LYS A 30 -6.15 12.84 11.81
CA LYS A 30 -5.92 12.24 13.14
C LYS A 30 -7.22 11.77 13.82
N ASN A 31 -8.39 12.11 13.28
CA ASN A 31 -9.68 11.74 13.84
C ASN A 31 -10.18 10.36 13.36
N VAL A 32 -9.45 9.70 12.44
CA VAL A 32 -9.81 8.38 11.91
C VAL A 32 -8.73 7.37 12.26
N GLU A 33 -9.09 6.37 13.06
CA GLU A 33 -8.21 5.27 13.45
C GLU A 33 -8.73 3.95 12.89
N ILE A 34 -7.85 3.18 12.24
CA ILE A 34 -8.18 1.84 11.73
C ILE A 34 -7.63 0.81 12.70
N ILE A 35 -8.55 0.15 13.41
CA ILE A 35 -8.21 -0.84 14.43
C ILE A 35 -7.96 -2.19 13.76
N GLY A 36 -6.81 -2.83 14.04
CA GLY A 36 -6.50 -4.19 13.60
C GLY A 36 -5.94 -4.30 12.18
N GLN A 37 -5.46 -3.19 11.59
CA GLN A 37 -4.66 -3.26 10.39
C GLN A 37 -3.29 -3.81 10.78
N GLU A 38 -3.00 -5.07 10.44
CA GLU A 38 -1.64 -5.61 10.58
C GLU A 38 -0.70 -4.70 9.80
N GLU A 39 0.29 -4.13 10.49
CA GLU A 39 1.34 -3.40 9.83
C GLU A 39 2.00 -4.32 8.81
N SER A 40 2.21 -3.80 7.60
CA SER A 40 2.95 -4.54 6.59
C SER A 40 4.30 -4.93 7.19
N PRO A 41 4.68 -6.22 7.17
CA PRO A 41 5.98 -6.65 7.70
C PRO A 41 7.14 -6.09 6.87
N TYR A 42 6.86 -5.55 5.69
CA TYR A 42 7.85 -4.96 4.79
C TYR A 42 8.08 -3.48 5.07
N ASN A 43 9.35 -3.07 5.06
CA ASN A 43 9.77 -1.69 5.19
C ASN A 43 9.09 -0.81 4.10
N PRO A 44 8.36 0.26 4.49
CA PRO A 44 7.66 1.14 3.55
C PRO A 44 8.55 1.76 2.47
N GLU A 45 9.78 2.16 2.81
CA GLU A 45 10.73 2.75 1.86
C GLU A 45 11.14 1.75 0.78
N PHE A 46 11.33 0.48 1.17
CA PHE A 46 11.62 -0.60 0.25
C PHE A 46 10.46 -0.82 -0.73
N VAL A 47 9.22 -0.88 -0.21
CA VAL A 47 8.01 -1.02 -1.04
C VAL A 47 7.88 0.15 -2.03
N LEU A 48 8.14 1.38 -1.58
CA LEU A 48 8.15 2.57 -2.43
C LEU A 48 9.20 2.47 -3.56
N LYS A 49 10.40 1.95 -3.27
CA LYS A 49 11.44 1.73 -4.29
C LYS A 49 10.99 0.75 -5.38
N ILE A 50 10.33 -0.34 -4.99
CA ILE A 50 9.75 -1.32 -5.92
C ILE A 50 8.65 -0.70 -6.78
N GLN A 51 7.74 0.07 -6.18
CA GLN A 51 6.67 0.75 -6.92
C GLN A 51 7.23 1.75 -7.95
N LYS A 52 8.23 2.55 -7.55
CA LYS A 52 8.94 3.47 -8.46
C LYS A 52 9.61 2.72 -9.62
N SER A 53 10.27 1.60 -9.33
CA SER A 53 10.88 0.76 -10.38
C SER A 53 9.85 0.21 -11.37
N ARG A 54 8.68 -0.24 -10.88
CA ARG A 54 7.58 -0.74 -11.72
C ARG A 54 7.00 0.34 -12.63
N ALA A 55 6.92 1.58 -12.15
CA ALA A 55 6.42 2.71 -12.93
C ALA A 55 7.44 3.26 -13.95
N SER A 56 8.72 2.90 -13.84
CA SER A 56 9.76 3.37 -14.74
C SER A 56 9.76 2.63 -16.08
N LYS A 57 10.15 3.32 -17.16
CA LYS A 57 10.52 2.67 -18.42
C LYS A 57 11.86 1.96 -18.17
N GLY A 58 11.80 0.65 -17.95
CA GLY A 58 12.98 -0.16 -17.62
C GLY A 58 14.12 0.05 -18.60
N LYS A 59 15.36 -0.10 -18.12
CA LYS A 59 16.57 0.00 -18.95
C LYS A 59 17.04 -1.41 -19.30
N VAL A 60 17.37 -1.63 -20.57
CA VAL A 60 18.06 -2.87 -20.98
C VAL A 60 19.51 -2.76 -20.52
N ILE A 61 19.92 -3.69 -19.66
CA ILE A 61 21.29 -3.83 -19.17
C ILE A 61 21.86 -5.08 -19.82
N LYS A 62 23.08 -5.00 -20.35
CA LYS A 62 23.77 -6.19 -20.86
C LYS A 62 24.19 -7.08 -19.70
N THR A 63 24.17 -8.40 -19.91
CA THR A 63 24.50 -9.37 -18.86
C THR A 63 25.88 -9.14 -18.25
N GLU A 64 26.85 -8.72 -19.07
CA GLU A 64 28.22 -8.43 -18.62
C GLU A 64 28.31 -7.25 -17.62
N ASP A 65 27.31 -6.36 -17.59
CA ASP A 65 27.28 -5.17 -16.77
C ASP A 65 26.42 -5.34 -15.49
N LEU A 66 25.82 -6.52 -15.26
CA LEU A 66 24.97 -6.78 -14.10
C LEU A 66 25.75 -6.90 -12.78
N TRP A 67 27.03 -7.26 -12.85
CA TRP A 67 27.87 -7.62 -11.71
C TRP A 67 29.16 -6.78 -11.57
N LYS A 68 29.28 -5.71 -12.35
CA LYS A 68 30.36 -4.71 -12.19
C LYS A 68 29.91 -3.62 -11.24
#